data_AF-A0A9Q2QNE8-F1
#
_entry.id   AF-A0A9Q2QNE8-F1
#
_cell.length_a   1.000
_cell.length_b   1.000
_cell.length_c   1.000
_cell.angle_alpha   90.00
_cell.angle_beta   90.00
_cell.angle_gamma   90.00
#
_symmetry.space_group_name_H-M   'P 1'
#
loop_
_entity.id
_entity.type
_entity.pdbx_description
1 polymer ?
#
loop_
_entity_poly.entity_id
_entity_poly.type
_entity_poly.pdbx_seq_one_letter_code
_entity_poly.pdbx_strand_id
1 'polypeptide(L)'
;MRPAVPWSVKGIEPEAREAAKQAARRAGMTLGAWLNQAIIINSTDDVDAPPQAGGTHPMGPGYIGQPAGYDYPSAGQPSNPLAGLDLSPITDTMSDLIQRMDSTDQRVDGLLDALERQLQPEAANAAHAAPLAAPAPIVDPITQKLQSLSERIEDAERMRQLSAAPRAEDRSALMTLEKAVSAVVDHLENSNKESDQRFADIHKGLSSLGQRFDDTEAQAEAEKARKQTAALTGSVQTLVDRIATVESAVTQAAQNTDEVQHKAIDAALAALADKSDETHKQATITKLEQNLDDLQTRLVDNELRHVSAFEKMETSLHSLLDRIDQLKAEPQAMAASILERVEPRLNALDAQLVETENKAVDSSQIVAK
;
A
#
# COMPACT_ATOMS: atom_id res chain seq x y z
N MET A 1 19.33 34.06 25.98
CA MET A 1 18.75 33.20 24.91
C MET A 1 17.26 33.10 25.18
N ARG A 2 16.38 33.35 24.19
CA ARG A 2 14.93 33.32 24.44
C ARG A 2 14.50 31.89 24.75
N PRO A 3 13.82 31.60 25.87
CA PRO A 3 13.30 30.27 26.13
C PRO A 3 12.25 29.96 25.06
N ALA A 4 12.44 28.85 24.33
CA ALA A 4 11.54 28.42 23.29
C ALA A 4 10.13 28.20 23.86
N VAL A 5 9.12 28.66 23.13
CA VAL A 5 7.71 28.49 23.50
C VAL A 5 7.39 26.98 23.47
N PRO A 6 6.81 26.40 24.54
CA PRO A 6 6.45 24.99 24.55
C PRO A 6 5.34 24.75 23.52
N TRP A 7 5.67 23.98 22.49
CA TRP A 7 4.71 23.52 21.49
C TRP A 7 4.11 22.20 21.96
N SER A 8 2.82 21.99 21.64
CA SER A 8 2.09 20.78 21.98
C SER A 8 1.63 20.11 20.69
N VAL A 9 1.91 18.80 20.56
CA VAL A 9 1.55 18.01 19.38
C VAL A 9 0.23 17.28 19.64
N LYS A 10 -0.78 17.59 18.83
CA LYS A 10 -2.12 16.99 18.90
C LYS A 10 -2.18 15.78 17.96
N GLY A 11 -2.81 14.68 18.40
CA GLY A 11 -2.99 13.47 17.58
C GLY A 11 -2.01 12.31 17.87
N ILE A 12 -1.04 12.46 18.77
CA ILE A 12 -0.21 11.32 19.19
C ILE A 12 -1.08 10.31 19.94
N GLU A 13 -1.13 9.07 19.48
CA GLU A 13 -1.86 7.99 20.13
C GLU A 13 -1.40 7.76 21.58
N PRO A 14 -2.30 7.32 22.48
CA PRO A 14 -1.95 7.06 23.88
C PRO A 14 -0.78 6.08 24.02
N GLU A 15 -0.74 5.06 23.16
CA GLU A 15 0.31 4.04 23.15
C GLU A 15 1.67 4.62 22.73
N ALA A 16 1.71 5.41 21.65
CA ALA A 16 2.94 6.08 21.22
C ALA A 16 3.50 7.04 22.28
N ARG A 17 2.64 7.69 23.07
CA ARG A 17 3.08 8.53 24.21
C ARG A 17 3.71 7.70 25.32
N GLU A 18 3.12 6.55 25.64
CA GLU A 18 3.66 5.65 26.66
C GLU A 18 4.97 4.99 26.19
N ALA A 19 5.07 4.59 24.92
CA ALA A 19 6.29 4.07 24.31
C ALA A 19 7.43 5.11 24.36
N ALA A 20 7.16 6.37 24.00
CA ALA A 20 8.13 7.45 24.09
C ALA A 20 8.59 7.71 25.54
N LYS A 21 7.66 7.70 26.51
CA LYS A 21 8.01 7.82 27.94
C LYS A 21 8.88 6.66 28.42
N GLN A 22 8.54 5.44 28.03
CA GLN A 22 9.30 4.24 28.41
C GLN A 22 10.69 4.25 27.78
N ALA A 23 10.82 4.64 26.51
CA ALA A 23 12.09 4.76 25.82
C ALA A 23 12.99 5.85 26.44
N ALA A 24 12.42 7.01 26.78
CA ALA A 24 13.13 8.06 27.51
C ALA A 24 13.60 7.58 28.89
N ARG A 25 12.77 6.83 29.62
CA ARG A 25 13.11 6.26 30.92
C ARG A 25 14.21 5.20 30.82
N ARG A 26 14.18 4.36 29.78
CA ARG A 26 15.24 3.38 29.49
C ARG A 26 16.56 4.06 29.14
N ALA A 27 16.50 5.20 28.46
CA ALA A 27 17.66 6.01 28.10
C ALA A 27 18.13 6.94 29.24
N GLY A 28 17.47 6.94 30.40
CA GLY A 28 17.86 7.73 31.57
C GLY A 28 17.74 9.24 31.39
N MET A 29 16.96 9.71 30.41
CA MET A 29 16.85 11.12 30.05
C MET A 29 15.40 11.62 30.07
N THR A 30 15.20 12.94 30.00
CA THR A 30 13.86 13.53 29.98
C THR A 30 13.18 13.28 28.64
N LEU A 31 11.85 13.16 28.63
CA LEU A 31 11.07 12.90 27.42
C LEU A 31 11.38 13.88 26.27
N GLY A 32 11.56 15.17 26.60
CA GLY A 32 11.91 16.19 25.60
C GLY A 32 13.32 16.03 25.03
N ALA A 33 14.30 15.65 25.85
CA ALA A 33 15.66 15.39 25.38
C ALA A 33 15.72 14.13 24.51
N TRP A 34 14.99 13.08 24.92
CA TRP A 34 14.86 11.85 24.15
C TRP A 34 14.18 12.10 22.80
N LEU A 35 13.10 12.87 22.77
CA LEU A 35 12.38 13.18 21.53
C LEU A 35 13.23 14.04 20.60
N ASN A 36 13.97 15.03 21.12
CA ASN A 36 14.91 15.79 20.31
C ASN A 36 15.98 14.89 19.68
N GLN A 37 16.52 13.92 20.44
CA GLN A 37 17.50 12.98 19.91
C GLN A 37 16.89 12.04 18.87
N ALA A 38 15.69 11.51 19.12
CA ALA A 38 14.98 10.64 18.19
C ALA A 38 14.64 11.37 16.88
N ILE A 39 14.22 12.63 16.95
CA ILE A 39 13.98 13.46 15.76
C ILE A 39 15.27 13.70 15.00
N ILE A 40 16.38 14.02 15.69
CA ILE A 40 17.67 14.27 15.03
C ILE A 40 18.18 12.99 14.33
N ILE A 41 18.20 11.85 15.02
CA ILE A 41 18.67 10.57 14.46
C ILE A 41 17.86 10.20 13.21
N ASN A 42 16.53 10.34 13.27
CA ASN A 42 15.66 10.03 12.14
C ASN A 42 15.63 11.13 11.06
N SER A 43 16.13 12.33 11.34
CA SER A 43 16.27 13.41 10.35
C SER A 43 17.66 13.42 9.70
N THR A 44 18.64 12.70 10.25
CA THR A 44 20.00 12.59 9.71
C THR A 44 20.19 11.40 8.77
N ASP A 45 19.19 10.52 8.65
CA ASP A 45 19.16 9.49 7.59
C ASP A 45 18.76 10.06 6.22
N ASP A 46 18.30 11.32 6.19
CA ASP A 46 18.26 12.15 4.99
C ASP A 46 19.35 13.23 5.15
N VAL A 47 20.18 13.44 4.11
CA VAL A 47 21.25 14.44 3.94
C VAL A 47 22.52 14.33 4.80
N ASP A 48 23.48 13.52 4.32
CA ASP A 48 24.91 13.77 4.46
C ASP A 48 25.32 14.98 3.57
N ALA A 49 25.24 16.20 4.11
CA ALA A 49 25.92 17.39 3.58
C ALA A 49 26.24 18.41 4.70
N PRO A 50 27.48 18.94 4.79
CA PRO A 50 27.91 19.80 5.90
C PRO A 50 27.28 21.21 5.87
N PRO A 51 27.18 21.90 7.03
CA PRO A 51 26.31 23.06 7.19
C PRO A 51 26.99 24.36 6.71
N GLN A 52 26.38 25.06 5.75
CA GLN A 52 26.70 26.46 5.48
C GLN A 52 25.65 27.40 6.07
N ALA A 53 26.16 28.30 6.89
CA ALA A 53 25.46 29.29 7.66
C ALA A 53 24.77 30.36 6.78
N GLY A 54 23.55 30.72 7.19
CA GLY A 54 23.05 32.09 7.31
C GLY A 54 23.14 33.02 6.10
N GLY A 55 22.00 33.25 5.44
CA GLY A 55 21.84 34.32 4.46
C GLY A 55 20.41 34.81 4.36
N THR A 56 20.00 35.66 5.31
CA THR A 56 18.79 36.50 5.27
C THR A 56 18.79 37.42 4.04
N HIS A 57 17.73 37.36 3.23
CA HIS A 57 17.46 38.36 2.19
C HIS A 57 16.34 39.31 2.64
N PRO A 58 16.56 40.64 2.70
CA PRO A 58 15.50 41.62 2.64
C PRO A 58 15.39 42.27 1.26
N MET A 59 14.13 42.60 0.94
CA MET A 59 13.61 43.21 -0.28
C MET A 59 14.18 44.61 -0.57
N GLY A 60 14.33 44.95 -1.85
CA GLY A 60 14.53 46.33 -2.32
C GLY A 60 14.27 46.47 -3.84
N PRO A 61 13.69 47.58 -4.32
CA PRO A 61 13.00 47.64 -5.62
C PRO A 61 13.91 48.05 -6.78
N GLY A 62 13.46 47.68 -7.98
CA GLY A 62 14.15 47.84 -9.25
C GLY A 62 14.54 49.28 -9.60
N TYR A 63 15.74 49.40 -10.16
CA TYR A 63 16.14 50.50 -11.01
C TYR A 63 16.76 49.97 -12.30
N ILE A 64 16.44 50.72 -13.35
CA ILE A 64 16.66 50.51 -14.77
C ILE A 64 18.11 50.91 -15.09
N GLY A 65 18.80 50.17 -15.96
CA GLY A 65 20.08 50.62 -16.50
C GLY A 65 20.90 49.55 -17.20
N GLN A 66 20.65 49.34 -18.50
CA GLN A 66 21.70 48.88 -19.41
C GLN A 66 22.62 50.08 -19.71
N PRO A 67 23.95 49.93 -19.72
CA PRO A 67 24.62 49.98 -21.02
C PRO A 67 25.87 49.09 -21.18
N ALA A 68 26.10 48.74 -22.44
CA ALA A 68 27.38 48.58 -23.16
C ALA A 68 28.58 47.86 -22.49
N GLY A 69 28.84 46.66 -23.02
CA GLY A 69 30.06 46.37 -23.77
C GLY A 69 31.39 46.35 -23.01
N TYR A 70 31.75 45.16 -22.49
CA TYR A 70 33.14 44.72 -22.42
C TYR A 70 33.21 43.20 -22.66
N ASP A 71 34.03 42.83 -23.63
CA ASP A 71 34.41 41.47 -23.97
C ASP A 71 35.41 40.97 -22.92
N TYR A 72 35.07 39.93 -22.18
CA TYR A 72 35.95 39.24 -21.25
C TYR A 72 36.22 37.82 -21.78
N PRO A 73 37.48 37.36 -21.80
CA PRO A 73 37.78 35.97 -22.14
C PRO A 73 37.20 35.05 -21.06
N SER A 74 36.31 34.16 -21.48
CA SER A 74 35.66 33.16 -20.64
C SER A 74 36.71 32.22 -20.05
N ALA A 75 37.00 32.38 -18.76
CA ALA A 75 37.76 31.42 -17.98
C ALA A 75 36.82 30.28 -17.54
N GLY A 76 37.20 29.05 -17.91
CA GLY A 76 36.80 27.77 -17.32
C GLY A 76 35.38 27.65 -16.76
N GLN A 77 34.44 27.14 -17.56
CA GLN A 77 33.26 26.48 -17.02
C GLN A 77 33.71 25.30 -16.14
N PRO A 78 33.25 25.20 -14.88
CA PRO A 78 33.37 23.95 -14.15
C PRO A 78 32.54 22.90 -14.89
N SER A 79 33.20 21.83 -15.32
CA SER A 79 32.58 20.63 -15.87
C SER A 79 31.53 20.16 -14.87
N ASN A 80 30.25 20.27 -15.22
CA ASN A 80 29.15 19.75 -14.42
C ASN A 80 29.25 18.20 -14.44
N PRO A 81 29.58 17.51 -13.35
CA PRO A 81 29.83 16.07 -13.36
C PRO A 81 28.56 15.23 -13.46
N LEU A 82 27.38 15.83 -13.66
CA LEU A 82 26.10 15.13 -13.79
C LEU A 82 25.58 14.97 -15.22
N ALA A 83 26.30 15.43 -16.25
CA ALA A 83 25.82 15.33 -17.63
C ALA A 83 25.84 13.90 -18.24
N GLY A 84 26.23 12.88 -17.47
CA GLY A 84 26.35 11.49 -17.93
C GLY A 84 25.56 10.47 -17.11
N LEU A 85 24.75 10.89 -16.12
CA LEU A 85 23.84 9.95 -15.46
C LEU A 85 22.63 9.72 -16.35
N ASP A 86 22.54 8.52 -16.92
CA ASP A 86 21.35 8.06 -17.61
C ASP A 86 20.22 7.89 -16.57
N LEU A 87 19.40 8.94 -16.44
CA LEU A 87 18.19 8.94 -15.61
C LEU A 87 17.02 8.26 -16.32
N SER A 88 17.21 7.68 -17.52
CA SER A 88 16.17 6.94 -18.23
C SER A 88 15.52 5.86 -17.36
N PRO A 89 16.22 4.99 -16.60
CA PRO A 89 15.57 4.00 -15.74
C PRO A 89 14.77 4.60 -14.57
N ILE A 90 15.16 5.76 -14.04
CA ILE A 90 14.40 6.46 -12.99
C ILE A 90 13.18 7.17 -13.60
N THR A 91 13.32 7.68 -14.82
CA THR A 91 12.23 8.29 -15.58
C THR A 91 11.23 7.24 -16.04
N ASP A 92 11.69 6.05 -16.47
CA ASP A 92 10.87 4.91 -16.87
C ASP A 92 10.10 4.33 -15.68
N THR A 93 10.73 4.24 -14.50
CA THR A 93 10.05 3.80 -13.27
C THR A 93 9.09 4.86 -12.73
N MET A 94 9.42 6.15 -12.84
CA MET A 94 8.47 7.24 -12.57
C MET A 94 7.29 7.22 -13.55
N SER A 95 7.54 6.98 -14.85
CA SER A 95 6.49 6.85 -15.85
C SER A 95 5.61 5.62 -15.60
N ASP A 96 6.17 4.48 -15.22
CA ASP A 96 5.41 3.29 -14.82
C ASP A 96 4.59 3.55 -13.55
N LEU A 97 5.14 4.26 -12.56
CA LEU A 97 4.43 4.63 -11.34
C LEU A 97 3.30 5.62 -11.62
N ILE A 98 3.52 6.60 -12.50
CA ILE A 98 2.49 7.55 -12.95
C ILE A 98 1.39 6.81 -13.70
N GLN A 99 1.75 5.88 -14.60
CA GLN A 99 0.79 5.10 -15.37
C GLN A 99 0.03 4.09 -14.51
N ARG A 100 0.66 3.58 -13.45
CA ARG A 100 0.05 2.73 -12.44
C ARG A 100 -0.85 3.52 -11.48
N MET A 101 -0.49 4.75 -11.14
CA MET A 101 -1.35 5.67 -10.41
C MET A 101 -2.56 6.07 -11.26
N ASP A 102 -2.38 6.44 -12.52
CA ASP A 102 -3.46 6.81 -13.43
C ASP A 102 -4.42 5.63 -13.66
N SER A 103 -3.91 4.41 -13.83
CA SER A 103 -4.75 3.21 -13.93
C SER A 103 -5.41 2.81 -12.60
N THR A 104 -4.82 3.16 -11.45
CA THR A 104 -5.45 2.97 -10.14
C THR A 104 -6.54 4.01 -9.92
N ASP A 105 -6.32 5.26 -10.31
CA ASP A 105 -7.32 6.33 -10.30
C ASP A 105 -8.49 6.01 -11.25
N GLN A 106 -8.22 5.56 -12.49
CA GLN A 106 -9.27 5.12 -13.40
C GLN A 106 -10.07 3.92 -12.87
N ARG A 107 -9.43 3.01 -12.13
CA ARG A 107 -10.10 1.89 -11.47
C ARG A 107 -10.92 2.35 -10.27
N VAL A 108 -10.42 3.30 -9.49
CA VAL A 108 -11.12 3.87 -8.34
C VAL A 108 -12.30 4.72 -8.81
N ASP A 109 -12.15 5.53 -9.86
CA ASP A 109 -13.23 6.26 -10.53
C ASP A 109 -14.25 5.29 -11.14
N GLY A 110 -13.82 4.22 -11.80
CA GLY A 110 -14.74 3.20 -12.32
C GLY A 110 -15.50 2.43 -11.24
N LEU A 111 -14.87 2.21 -10.08
CA LEU A 111 -15.51 1.62 -8.91
C LEU A 111 -16.43 2.61 -8.20
N LEU A 112 -16.07 3.90 -8.14
CA LEU A 112 -16.91 4.98 -7.65
C LEU A 112 -18.13 5.16 -8.55
N ASP A 113 -17.98 5.16 -9.87
CA ASP A 113 -19.08 5.20 -10.84
C ASP A 113 -19.96 3.95 -10.76
N ALA A 114 -19.38 2.77 -10.52
CA ALA A 114 -20.14 1.53 -10.34
C ALA A 114 -20.91 1.54 -9.01
N LEU A 115 -20.28 2.02 -7.93
CA LEU A 115 -20.92 2.19 -6.63
C LEU A 115 -21.99 3.29 -6.69
N GLU A 116 -21.75 4.36 -7.45
CA GLU A 116 -22.67 5.44 -7.70
C GLU A 116 -23.84 4.97 -8.57
N ARG A 117 -23.63 4.12 -9.58
CA ARG A 117 -24.74 3.47 -10.33
C ARG A 117 -25.52 2.48 -9.48
N GLN A 118 -24.90 1.87 -8.47
CA GLN A 118 -25.54 0.93 -7.56
C GLN A 118 -26.26 1.64 -6.40
N LEU A 119 -25.84 2.87 -6.06
CA LEU A 119 -26.43 3.73 -5.03
C LEU A 119 -27.35 4.83 -5.58
N GLN A 120 -27.25 5.13 -6.88
CA GLN A 120 -28.23 5.96 -7.56
C GLN A 120 -29.56 5.22 -7.49
N PRO A 121 -30.61 5.84 -6.94
CA PRO A 121 -31.93 5.22 -6.91
C PRO A 121 -32.34 4.89 -8.34
N GLU A 122 -33.18 3.87 -8.49
CA GLU A 122 -33.92 3.51 -9.72
C GLU A 122 -34.72 4.66 -10.38
N ALA A 123 -34.50 5.92 -10.01
CA ALA A 123 -35.13 7.11 -10.56
C ALA A 123 -34.76 7.36 -12.04
N ALA A 124 -33.61 6.90 -12.55
CA ALA A 124 -33.24 7.09 -13.95
C ALA A 124 -33.94 6.11 -14.92
N ASN A 125 -34.27 4.89 -14.47
CA ASN A 125 -35.15 3.97 -15.21
C ASN A 125 -36.64 4.32 -15.06
N ALA A 126 -37.00 5.11 -14.04
CA ALA A 126 -38.35 5.64 -13.87
C ALA A 126 -38.66 6.88 -14.74
N ALA A 127 -37.69 7.43 -15.49
CA ALA A 127 -37.92 8.62 -16.33
C ALA A 127 -38.71 8.33 -17.63
N HIS A 128 -38.90 7.05 -18.00
CA HIS A 128 -39.68 6.66 -19.18
C HIS A 128 -41.01 5.96 -18.85
N ALA A 129 -41.41 5.89 -17.58
CA ALA A 129 -42.70 5.32 -17.17
C ALA A 129 -43.55 6.40 -16.48
N ALA A 130 -44.80 6.49 -16.95
CA ALA A 130 -45.85 7.41 -16.53
C ALA A 130 -45.97 7.62 -15.00
N PRO A 131 -46.52 8.76 -14.54
CA PRO A 131 -46.51 9.14 -13.13
C PRO A 131 -47.43 8.21 -12.31
N LEU A 132 -46.83 7.35 -11.50
CA LEU A 132 -47.52 6.55 -10.49
C LEU A 132 -46.73 6.64 -9.17
N ALA A 133 -47.44 7.16 -8.17
CA ALA A 133 -47.28 7.05 -6.72
C ALA A 133 -45.91 6.66 -6.12
N ALA A 134 -45.46 7.49 -5.18
CA ALA A 134 -44.35 7.25 -4.25
C ALA A 134 -44.42 5.86 -3.57
N PRO A 135 -43.27 5.28 -3.16
CA PRO A 135 -43.24 3.99 -2.47
C PRO A 135 -43.87 4.17 -1.08
N ALA A 136 -45.00 3.48 -0.86
CA ALA A 136 -45.68 3.49 0.43
C ALA A 136 -44.82 2.76 1.49
N PRO A 137 -44.72 3.29 2.73
CA PRO A 137 -44.09 2.59 3.83
C PRO A 137 -44.91 1.33 4.20
N ILE A 138 -44.22 0.18 4.31
CA ILE A 138 -44.78 -1.17 4.56
C ILE A 138 -45.54 -1.29 5.91
N VAL A 139 -45.55 -0.25 6.73
CA VAL A 139 -46.24 -0.19 8.03
C VAL A 139 -47.71 0.22 7.90
N ASP A 140 -48.13 0.80 6.77
CA ASP A 140 -49.46 1.37 6.62
C ASP A 140 -50.63 0.36 6.66
N PRO A 141 -50.59 -0.86 6.09
CA PRO A 141 -51.82 -1.67 6.00
C PRO A 141 -52.22 -2.29 7.35
N ILE A 142 -51.28 -2.64 8.21
CA ILE A 142 -51.57 -3.14 9.57
C ILE A 142 -52.04 -1.99 10.45
N THR A 143 -51.41 -0.82 10.33
CA THR A 143 -51.77 0.39 11.09
C THR A 143 -53.14 0.90 10.69
N GLN A 144 -53.46 0.92 9.38
CA GLN A 144 -54.78 1.27 8.86
C GLN A 144 -55.85 0.26 9.27
N LYS A 145 -55.54 -1.05 9.28
CA LYS A 145 -56.48 -2.07 9.76
C LYS A 145 -56.72 -1.95 11.26
N LEU A 146 -55.69 -1.69 12.06
CA LEU A 146 -55.79 -1.42 13.50
C LEU A 146 -56.59 -0.15 13.78
N GLN A 147 -56.34 0.94 13.05
CA GLN A 147 -57.12 2.18 13.14
C GLN A 147 -58.59 1.93 12.77
N SER A 148 -58.86 1.22 11.68
CA SER A 148 -60.23 0.85 11.29
C SER A 148 -60.92 -0.05 12.31
N LEU A 149 -60.16 -0.90 13.01
CA LEU A 149 -60.70 -1.79 14.04
C LEU A 149 -61.01 -1.01 15.31
N SER A 150 -60.13 -0.09 15.72
CA SER A 150 -60.34 0.81 16.85
C SER A 150 -61.56 1.70 16.63
N GLU A 151 -61.68 2.32 15.45
CA GLU A 151 -62.81 3.18 15.10
C GLU A 151 -64.14 2.39 15.09
N ARG A 152 -64.13 1.16 14.56
CA ARG A 152 -65.30 0.28 14.56
C ARG A 152 -65.67 -0.26 15.94
N ILE A 153 -64.70 -0.51 16.82
CA ILE A 153 -64.94 -0.90 18.20
C ILE A 153 -65.56 0.27 18.96
N GLU A 154 -65.03 1.48 18.78
CA GLU A 154 -65.52 2.69 19.44
C GLU A 154 -66.94 3.06 18.98
N ASP A 155 -67.23 2.92 17.69
CA ASP A 155 -68.59 3.11 17.15
C ASP A 155 -69.57 2.02 17.62
N ALA A 156 -69.14 0.76 17.68
CA ALA A 156 -69.94 -0.33 18.24
C ALA A 156 -70.21 -0.11 19.74
N GLU A 157 -69.25 0.42 20.49
CA GLU A 157 -69.38 0.72 21.91
C GLU A 157 -70.31 1.93 22.15
N ARG A 158 -70.23 2.98 21.32
CA ARG A 158 -71.19 4.10 21.32
C ARG A 158 -72.61 3.64 21.00
N MET A 159 -72.78 2.72 20.05
CA MET A 159 -74.10 2.17 19.69
C MET A 159 -74.66 1.24 20.78
N ARG A 160 -73.78 0.53 21.50
CA ARG A 160 -74.12 -0.32 22.66
C ARG A 160 -74.55 0.49 23.89
N GLN A 161 -73.96 1.68 24.09
CA GLN A 161 -74.39 2.60 25.14
C GLN A 161 -75.80 3.18 24.90
N LEU A 162 -76.23 3.25 23.63
CA LEU A 162 -77.56 3.75 23.22
C LEU A 162 -78.64 2.65 23.21
N SER A 163 -78.27 1.37 23.29
CA SER A 163 -79.19 0.23 23.17
C SER A 163 -79.19 -0.64 24.44
N ALA A 164 -80.18 -0.42 25.31
CA ALA A 164 -80.42 -1.25 26.48
C ALA A 164 -81.27 -2.50 26.14
N ALA A 165 -80.77 -3.41 25.29
CA ALA A 165 -81.34 -4.76 25.14
C ALA A 165 -80.32 -5.74 24.50
N PRO A 166 -80.16 -6.98 25.01
CA PRO A 166 -79.18 -7.89 24.45
C PRO A 166 -79.81 -8.85 23.43
N ARG A 167 -78.99 -9.22 22.43
CA ARG A 167 -79.02 -10.46 21.60
C ARG A 167 -79.55 -10.34 20.16
N ALA A 168 -78.59 -10.11 19.26
CA ALA A 168 -78.42 -10.77 17.94
C ALA A 168 -77.14 -10.23 17.29
N GLU A 169 -76.90 -8.94 17.48
CA GLU A 169 -75.78 -8.17 16.91
C GLU A 169 -74.42 -8.50 17.53
N ASP A 170 -74.35 -8.82 18.83
CA ASP A 170 -73.11 -9.29 19.46
C ASP A 170 -72.55 -10.57 18.80
N ARG A 171 -73.43 -11.46 18.29
CA ARG A 171 -72.98 -12.68 17.59
C ARG A 171 -72.44 -12.38 16.20
N SER A 172 -73.02 -11.41 15.47
CA SER A 172 -72.52 -11.03 14.14
C SER A 172 -71.22 -10.22 14.23
N ALA A 173 -71.07 -9.38 15.28
CA ALA A 173 -69.83 -8.69 15.58
C ALA A 173 -68.70 -9.68 15.92
N LEU A 174 -68.98 -10.70 16.76
CA LEU A 174 -68.02 -11.76 17.08
C LEU A 174 -67.63 -12.59 15.85
N MET A 175 -68.58 -12.94 14.97
CA MET A 175 -68.24 -13.63 13.71
C MET A 175 -67.41 -12.78 12.75
N THR A 176 -67.62 -11.46 12.75
CA THR A 176 -66.82 -10.55 11.93
C THR A 176 -65.41 -10.39 12.48
N LEU A 177 -65.27 -10.34 13.80
CA LEU A 177 -63.98 -10.34 14.47
C LEU A 177 -63.24 -11.66 14.25
N GLU A 178 -63.92 -12.79 14.39
CA GLU A 178 -63.37 -14.13 14.11
C GLU A 178 -62.86 -14.21 12.67
N LYS A 179 -63.63 -13.73 11.69
CA LYS A 179 -63.21 -13.67 10.29
C LYS A 179 -62.02 -12.74 10.06
N ALA A 180 -61.96 -11.61 10.77
CA ALA A 180 -60.84 -10.67 10.69
C ALA A 180 -59.57 -11.27 11.31
N VAL A 181 -59.69 -11.97 12.44
CA VAL A 181 -58.58 -12.67 13.10
C VAL A 181 -58.08 -13.80 12.21
N SER A 182 -58.96 -14.62 11.62
CA SER A 182 -58.54 -15.64 10.65
C SER A 182 -57.84 -15.04 9.45
N ALA A 183 -58.32 -13.91 8.91
CA ALA A 183 -57.65 -13.22 7.80
C ALA A 183 -56.28 -12.63 8.19
N VAL A 184 -56.10 -12.20 9.45
CA VAL A 184 -54.80 -11.74 9.96
C VAL A 184 -53.86 -12.93 10.16
N VAL A 185 -54.35 -14.07 10.66
CA VAL A 185 -53.57 -15.30 10.81
C VAL A 185 -53.13 -15.83 9.45
N ASP A 186 -54.02 -15.90 8.46
CA ASP A 186 -53.69 -16.30 7.09
C ASP A 186 -52.65 -15.36 6.46
N HIS A 187 -52.79 -14.05 6.71
CA HIS A 187 -51.83 -13.06 6.21
C HIS A 187 -50.47 -13.16 6.91
N LEU A 188 -50.43 -13.40 8.23
CA LEU A 188 -49.21 -13.64 8.97
C LEU A 188 -48.53 -14.93 8.50
N GLU A 189 -49.28 -16.00 8.28
CA GLU A 189 -48.74 -17.26 7.76
C GLU A 189 -48.17 -17.08 6.35
N ASN A 190 -48.86 -16.32 5.50
CA ASN A 190 -48.36 -15.99 4.15
C ASN A 190 -47.13 -15.09 4.21
N SER A 191 -47.14 -14.06 5.05
CA SER A 191 -45.99 -13.17 5.25
C SER A 191 -44.79 -13.91 5.83
N ASN A 192 -45.02 -14.90 6.71
CA ASN A 192 -43.94 -15.69 7.27
C ASN A 192 -43.33 -16.63 6.22
N LYS A 193 -44.17 -17.27 5.38
CA LYS A 193 -43.70 -18.05 4.22
C LYS A 193 -42.91 -17.19 3.24
N GLU A 194 -43.35 -15.97 2.98
CA GLU A 194 -42.64 -15.02 2.12
C GLU A 194 -41.30 -14.59 2.73
N SER A 195 -41.25 -14.34 4.05
CA SER A 195 -40.01 -14.06 4.78
C SER A 195 -39.04 -15.24 4.73
N ASP A 196 -39.50 -16.47 4.98
CA ASP A 196 -38.67 -17.68 4.90
C ASP A 196 -38.07 -17.87 3.51
N GLN A 197 -38.86 -17.61 2.47
CA GLN A 197 -38.39 -17.67 1.08
C GLN A 197 -37.31 -16.62 0.80
N ARG A 198 -37.51 -15.37 1.27
CA ARG A 198 -36.51 -14.30 1.14
C ARG A 198 -35.23 -14.62 1.90
N PHE A 199 -35.32 -15.20 3.09
CA PHE A 199 -34.13 -15.64 3.85
C PHE A 199 -33.37 -16.76 3.13
N ALA A 200 -34.08 -17.71 2.52
CA ALA A 200 -33.46 -18.76 1.73
C ALA A 200 -32.71 -18.18 0.51
N ASP A 201 -33.29 -17.20 -0.17
CA ASP A 201 -32.66 -16.52 -1.31
C ASP A 201 -31.44 -15.69 -0.88
N ILE A 202 -31.51 -14.98 0.25
CA ILE A 202 -30.38 -14.26 0.83
C ILE A 202 -29.25 -15.22 1.20
N HIS A 203 -29.55 -16.34 1.85
CA HIS A 203 -28.55 -17.34 2.22
C HIS A 203 -27.86 -17.93 0.99
N LYS A 204 -28.63 -18.19 -0.08
CA LYS A 204 -28.08 -18.64 -1.36
C LYS A 204 -27.19 -17.57 -2.00
N GLY A 205 -27.58 -16.31 -1.92
CA GLY A 205 -26.78 -15.16 -2.36
C GLY A 205 -25.46 -15.04 -1.58
N LEU A 206 -25.51 -15.16 -0.25
CA LEU A 206 -24.35 -15.10 0.62
C LEU A 206 -23.38 -16.26 0.37
N SER A 207 -23.91 -17.48 0.18
CA SER A 207 -23.08 -18.64 -0.17
C SER A 207 -22.41 -18.48 -1.55
N SER A 208 -23.13 -17.95 -2.54
CA SER A 208 -22.56 -17.63 -3.86
C SER A 208 -21.48 -16.54 -3.76
N LEU A 209 -21.71 -15.52 -2.95
CA LEU A 209 -20.71 -14.47 -2.73
C LEU A 209 -19.48 -14.99 -1.99
N GLY A 210 -19.66 -15.85 -0.99
CA GLY A 210 -18.57 -16.53 -0.29
C GLY A 210 -17.73 -17.38 -1.25
N GLN A 211 -18.38 -18.21 -2.05
CA GLN A 211 -17.70 -19.02 -3.08
C GLN A 211 -16.89 -18.15 -4.05
N ARG A 212 -17.47 -17.03 -4.52
CA ARG A 212 -16.77 -16.09 -5.41
C ARG A 212 -15.59 -15.41 -4.74
N PHE A 213 -15.70 -15.10 -3.45
CA PHE A 213 -14.62 -14.50 -2.68
C PHE A 213 -13.46 -15.49 -2.54
N ASP A 214 -13.74 -16.73 -2.13
CA ASP A 214 -12.76 -17.80 -2.02
C ASP A 214 -12.06 -18.06 -3.37
N ASP A 215 -12.82 -18.09 -4.48
CA ASP A 215 -12.27 -18.23 -5.83
C ASP A 215 -11.34 -17.05 -6.20
N THR A 216 -11.73 -15.81 -5.85
CA THR A 216 -10.90 -14.63 -6.12
C THR A 216 -9.63 -14.60 -5.27
N GLU A 217 -9.71 -15.04 -4.01
CA GLU A 217 -8.56 -15.14 -3.11
C GLU A 217 -7.58 -16.21 -3.61
N ALA A 218 -8.09 -17.39 -3.99
CA ALA A 218 -7.29 -18.46 -4.59
C ALA A 218 -6.60 -18.01 -5.88
N GLN A 219 -7.27 -17.22 -6.72
CA GLN A 219 -6.66 -16.65 -7.93
C GLN A 219 -5.55 -15.63 -7.59
N ALA A 220 -5.77 -14.77 -6.59
CA ALA A 220 -4.77 -13.80 -6.15
C ALA A 220 -3.52 -14.49 -5.56
N GLU A 221 -3.71 -15.53 -4.76
CA GLU A 221 -2.60 -16.35 -4.23
C GLU A 221 -1.83 -17.05 -5.35
N ALA A 222 -2.53 -17.63 -6.33
CA ALA A 222 -1.89 -18.26 -7.49
C ALA A 222 -1.10 -17.25 -8.34
N GLU A 223 -1.60 -16.04 -8.53
CA GLU A 223 -0.89 -14.96 -9.22
C GLU A 223 0.36 -14.53 -8.44
N LYS A 224 0.27 -14.42 -7.11
CA LYS A 224 1.40 -14.11 -6.24
C LYS A 224 2.49 -15.18 -6.33
N ALA A 225 2.11 -16.46 -6.25
CA ALA A 225 3.04 -17.58 -6.39
C ALA A 225 3.72 -17.58 -7.77
N ARG A 226 2.98 -17.27 -8.84
CA ARG A 226 3.55 -17.11 -10.20
C ARG A 226 4.55 -15.96 -10.27
N LYS A 227 4.24 -14.78 -9.71
CA LYS A 227 5.16 -13.64 -9.68
C LYS A 227 6.43 -13.95 -8.90
N GLN A 228 6.32 -14.63 -7.75
CA GLN A 228 7.48 -15.07 -6.96
C GLN A 228 8.34 -16.07 -7.75
N THR A 229 7.72 -17.04 -8.42
CA THR A 229 8.44 -18.03 -9.25
C THR A 229 9.14 -17.35 -10.43
N ALA A 230 8.49 -16.38 -11.08
CA ALA A 230 9.08 -15.62 -12.17
C ALA A 230 10.27 -14.76 -11.69
N ALA A 231 10.14 -14.11 -10.53
CA ALA A 231 11.22 -13.32 -9.93
C ALA A 231 12.42 -14.20 -9.56
N LEU A 232 12.18 -15.36 -8.94
CA LEU A 232 13.23 -16.34 -8.63
C LEU A 232 13.90 -16.82 -9.93
N THR A 233 13.12 -17.14 -10.95
CA THR A 233 13.64 -17.55 -12.27
C THR A 233 14.55 -16.47 -12.88
N GLY A 234 14.14 -15.19 -12.82
CA GLY A 234 14.97 -14.07 -13.29
C GLY A 234 16.27 -13.91 -12.49
N SER A 235 16.23 -14.13 -11.17
CA SER A 235 17.44 -14.09 -10.34
C SER A 235 18.41 -15.23 -10.66
N VAL A 236 17.89 -16.44 -10.92
CA VAL A 236 18.70 -17.60 -11.34
C VAL A 236 19.32 -17.34 -12.70
N GLN A 237 18.56 -16.80 -13.66
CA GLN A 237 19.11 -16.45 -14.98
C GLN A 237 20.23 -15.40 -14.86
N THR A 238 20.03 -14.37 -14.03
CA THR A 238 21.06 -13.36 -13.75
C THR A 238 22.33 -13.99 -13.17
N LEU A 239 22.19 -14.96 -12.26
CA LEU A 239 23.34 -15.70 -11.72
C LEU A 239 24.05 -16.53 -12.78
N VAL A 240 23.31 -17.21 -13.66
CA VAL A 240 23.88 -17.97 -14.79
C VAL A 240 24.68 -17.06 -15.72
N ASP A 241 24.14 -15.89 -16.09
CA ASP A 241 24.83 -14.94 -16.97
C ASP A 241 26.09 -14.37 -16.31
N ARG A 242 26.05 -14.12 -15.00
CA ARG A 242 27.22 -13.69 -14.23
C ARG A 242 28.29 -14.78 -14.14
N ILE A 243 27.90 -16.02 -13.92
CA ILE A 243 28.84 -17.16 -13.91
C ILE A 243 29.49 -17.29 -15.29
N ALA A 244 28.72 -17.25 -16.37
CA ALA A 244 29.26 -17.32 -17.73
C ALA A 244 30.25 -16.16 -18.01
N THR A 245 29.94 -14.95 -17.53
CA THR A 245 30.84 -13.79 -17.65
C THR A 245 32.13 -13.99 -16.86
N VAL A 246 32.06 -14.51 -15.63
CA VAL A 246 33.23 -14.82 -14.80
C VAL A 246 34.06 -15.93 -15.42
N GLU A 247 33.43 -17.00 -15.93
CA GLU A 247 34.11 -18.10 -16.61
C GLU A 247 34.86 -17.63 -17.86
N SER A 248 34.25 -16.74 -18.66
CA SER A 248 34.89 -16.12 -19.82
C SER A 248 36.10 -15.27 -19.40
N ALA A 249 35.95 -14.43 -18.37
CA ALA A 249 37.03 -13.61 -17.85
C ALA A 249 38.19 -14.45 -17.28
N VAL A 250 37.89 -15.54 -16.58
CA VAL A 250 38.89 -16.49 -16.06
C VAL A 250 39.60 -17.22 -17.19
N THR A 251 38.87 -17.68 -18.21
CA THR A 251 39.45 -18.37 -19.37
C THR A 251 40.37 -17.43 -20.16
N GLN A 252 39.95 -16.18 -20.35
CA GLN A 252 40.78 -15.17 -21.01
C GLN A 252 42.01 -14.82 -20.18
N ALA A 253 41.89 -14.72 -18.85
CA ALA A 253 43.03 -14.53 -17.97
C ALA A 253 44.01 -15.71 -18.02
N ALA A 254 43.51 -16.95 -18.08
CA ALA A 254 44.33 -18.15 -18.22
C ALA A 254 45.08 -18.18 -19.56
N GLN A 255 44.39 -17.92 -20.68
CA GLN A 255 45.00 -17.86 -22.02
C GLN A 255 46.08 -16.78 -22.11
N ASN A 256 45.79 -15.58 -21.58
CA ASN A 256 46.78 -14.50 -21.53
C ASN A 256 47.98 -14.86 -20.66
N THR A 257 47.78 -15.65 -19.60
CA THR A 257 48.88 -16.10 -18.73
C THR A 257 49.75 -17.13 -19.44
N ASP A 258 49.15 -18.11 -20.12
CA ASP A 258 49.89 -19.12 -20.89
C ASP A 258 50.64 -18.49 -22.07
N GLU A 259 50.03 -17.58 -22.84
CA GLU A 259 50.72 -16.90 -23.94
C GLU A 259 51.89 -16.04 -23.45
N VAL A 260 51.71 -15.34 -22.33
CA VAL A 260 52.78 -14.51 -21.74
C VAL A 260 53.88 -15.40 -21.16
N GLN A 261 53.54 -16.52 -20.51
CA GLN A 261 54.53 -17.48 -20.02
C GLN A 261 55.30 -18.13 -21.16
N HIS A 262 54.64 -18.57 -22.23
CA HIS A 262 55.29 -19.15 -23.40
C HIS A 262 56.21 -18.15 -24.10
N LYS A 263 55.77 -16.89 -24.32
CA LYS A 263 56.63 -15.84 -24.88
C LYS A 263 57.80 -15.50 -23.96
N ALA A 264 57.59 -15.48 -22.64
CA ALA A 264 58.67 -15.23 -21.69
C ALA A 264 59.70 -16.36 -21.68
N ILE A 265 59.25 -17.63 -21.78
CA ILE A 265 60.10 -18.81 -21.85
C ILE A 265 60.87 -18.86 -23.18
N ASP A 266 60.22 -18.60 -24.31
CA ASP A 266 60.88 -18.53 -25.62
C ASP A 266 61.89 -17.36 -25.69
N ALA A 267 61.54 -16.20 -25.12
CA ALA A 267 62.46 -15.07 -25.01
C ALA A 267 63.63 -15.37 -24.08
N ALA A 268 63.42 -16.12 -22.99
CA ALA A 268 64.48 -16.57 -22.09
C ALA A 268 65.39 -17.62 -22.74
N LEU A 269 64.84 -18.54 -23.53
CA LEU A 269 65.59 -19.52 -24.31
C LEU A 269 66.43 -18.85 -25.42
N ALA A 270 65.84 -17.90 -26.15
CA ALA A 270 66.56 -17.11 -27.16
C ALA A 270 67.68 -16.25 -26.52
N ALA A 271 67.40 -15.62 -25.37
CA ALA A 271 68.40 -14.84 -24.64
C ALA A 271 69.48 -15.71 -23.97
N LEU A 272 69.23 -17.00 -23.74
CA LEU A 272 70.24 -17.95 -23.26
C LEU A 272 71.14 -18.44 -24.39
N ALA A 273 70.62 -18.54 -25.62
CA ALA A 273 71.38 -18.89 -26.83
C ALA A 273 72.34 -17.77 -27.27
N ASP A 274 72.01 -16.51 -27.00
CA ASP A 274 72.82 -15.33 -27.36
C ASP A 274 73.85 -14.94 -26.27
N LYS A 275 73.86 -15.65 -25.14
CA LYS A 275 74.57 -15.31 -23.89
C LYS A 275 76.05 -15.71 -23.87
N SER A 276 76.82 -15.34 -24.90
CA SER A 276 78.29 -15.51 -24.91
C SER A 276 79.08 -14.29 -24.44
N ASP A 277 78.48 -13.11 -24.23
CA ASP A 277 79.25 -11.90 -23.87
C ASP A 277 78.67 -11.13 -22.67
N GLU A 278 79.57 -10.51 -21.89
CA GLU A 278 79.33 -9.82 -20.61
C GLU A 278 78.33 -8.64 -20.72
N THR A 279 78.28 -7.97 -21.87
CA THR A 279 77.28 -6.94 -22.21
C THR A 279 75.85 -7.49 -22.20
N HIS A 280 75.68 -8.76 -22.57
CA HIS A 280 74.38 -9.41 -22.58
C HIS A 280 73.87 -9.71 -21.15
N LYS A 281 74.77 -9.94 -20.18
CA LYS A 281 74.38 -10.13 -18.77
C LYS A 281 73.78 -8.85 -18.20
N GLN A 282 74.40 -7.70 -18.45
CA GLN A 282 73.89 -6.41 -17.99
C GLN A 282 72.51 -6.11 -18.61
N ALA A 283 72.35 -6.36 -19.92
CA ALA A 283 71.06 -6.20 -20.59
C ALA A 283 69.98 -7.16 -20.04
N THR A 284 70.33 -8.40 -19.69
CA THR A 284 69.36 -9.32 -19.06
C THR A 284 68.97 -8.92 -17.66
N ILE A 285 69.87 -8.31 -16.87
CA ILE A 285 69.55 -7.81 -15.53
C ILE A 285 68.54 -6.66 -15.65
N THR A 286 68.80 -5.69 -16.54
CA THR A 286 67.86 -4.58 -16.78
C THR A 286 66.50 -5.07 -17.27
N LYS A 287 66.47 -6.11 -18.12
CA LYS A 287 65.22 -6.71 -18.60
C LYS A 287 64.47 -7.50 -17.51
N LEU A 288 65.20 -8.13 -16.58
CA LEU A 288 64.63 -8.79 -15.41
C LEU A 288 64.06 -7.79 -14.40
N GLU A 289 64.76 -6.68 -14.17
CA GLU A 289 64.27 -5.56 -13.36
C GLU A 289 62.98 -4.99 -13.96
N GLN A 290 62.94 -4.79 -15.29
CA GLN A 290 61.76 -4.28 -15.98
C GLN A 290 60.58 -5.26 -15.93
N ASN A 291 60.83 -6.57 -16.06
CA ASN A 291 59.79 -7.59 -15.91
C ASN A 291 59.29 -7.73 -14.45
N LEU A 292 60.16 -7.54 -13.46
CA LEU A 292 59.77 -7.53 -12.05
C LEU A 292 58.88 -6.32 -11.74
N ASP A 293 59.21 -5.16 -12.29
CA ASP A 293 58.42 -3.94 -12.14
C ASP A 293 57.05 -4.07 -12.83
N ASP A 294 57.00 -4.70 -14.01
CA ASP A 294 55.76 -5.01 -14.73
C ASP A 294 54.90 -6.04 -13.97
N LEU A 295 55.52 -7.10 -13.44
CA LEU A 295 54.82 -8.08 -12.60
C LEU A 295 54.29 -7.46 -11.30
N GLN A 296 55.06 -6.58 -10.67
CA GLN A 296 54.63 -5.87 -9.46
C GLN A 296 53.45 -4.94 -9.77
N THR A 297 53.51 -4.20 -10.87
CA THR A 297 52.41 -3.34 -11.33
C THR A 297 51.15 -4.17 -11.61
N ARG A 298 51.29 -5.32 -12.29
CA ARG A 298 50.17 -6.21 -12.59
C ARG A 298 49.58 -6.90 -11.37
N LEU A 299 50.40 -7.23 -10.37
CA LEU A 299 49.92 -7.81 -9.11
C LEU A 299 49.08 -6.79 -8.34
N VAL A 300 49.53 -5.54 -8.29
CA VAL A 300 48.76 -4.43 -7.69
C VAL A 300 47.46 -4.18 -8.46
N ASP A 301 47.49 -4.19 -9.79
CA ASP A 301 46.30 -3.99 -10.63
C ASP A 301 45.30 -5.16 -10.47
N ASN A 302 45.80 -6.38 -10.29
CA ASN A 302 45.00 -7.55 -10.01
C ASN A 302 44.37 -7.49 -8.61
N GLU A 303 45.13 -7.13 -7.57
CA GLU A 303 44.59 -6.88 -6.22
C GLU A 303 43.48 -5.82 -6.24
N LEU A 304 43.69 -4.70 -6.97
CA LEU A 304 42.68 -3.65 -7.08
C LEU A 304 41.39 -4.14 -7.77
N ARG A 305 41.52 -4.99 -8.79
CA ARG A 305 40.38 -5.64 -9.46
C ARG A 305 39.65 -6.61 -8.55
N HIS A 306 40.37 -7.36 -7.71
CA HIS A 306 39.74 -8.26 -6.74
C HIS A 306 39.00 -7.49 -5.66
N VAL A 307 39.58 -6.41 -5.12
CA VAL A 307 38.92 -5.54 -4.12
C VAL A 307 37.63 -4.94 -4.70
N SER A 308 37.68 -4.38 -5.90
CA SER A 308 36.47 -3.81 -6.54
C SER A 308 35.43 -4.87 -6.92
N ALA A 309 35.84 -6.09 -7.25
CA ALA A 309 34.91 -7.20 -7.47
C ALA A 309 34.23 -7.67 -6.17
N PHE A 310 34.96 -7.69 -5.05
CA PHE A 310 34.42 -7.97 -3.72
C PHE A 310 33.45 -6.89 -3.26
N GLU A 311 33.78 -5.62 -3.45
CA GLU A 311 32.91 -4.49 -3.10
C GLU A 311 31.58 -4.57 -3.87
N LYS A 312 31.62 -4.85 -5.17
CA LYS A 312 30.39 -5.07 -5.98
C LYS A 312 29.59 -6.29 -5.52
N MET A 313 30.26 -7.35 -5.08
CA MET A 313 29.61 -8.52 -4.50
C MET A 313 28.92 -8.16 -3.18
N GLU A 314 29.56 -7.36 -2.35
CA GLU A 314 29.01 -6.89 -1.07
C GLU A 314 27.79 -5.98 -1.28
N THR A 315 27.82 -5.06 -2.25
CA THR A 315 26.65 -4.25 -2.63
C THR A 315 25.51 -5.12 -3.18
N SER A 316 25.85 -6.15 -3.97
CA SER A 316 24.86 -7.12 -4.47
C SER A 316 24.24 -7.94 -3.34
N LEU A 317 25.00 -8.31 -2.31
CA LEU A 317 24.49 -9.03 -1.15
C LEU A 317 23.61 -8.14 -0.27
N HIS A 318 24.00 -6.88 -0.05
CA HIS A 318 23.17 -5.91 0.66
C HIS A 318 21.85 -5.65 -0.06
N SER A 319 21.88 -5.45 -1.38
CA SER A 319 20.63 -5.25 -2.15
C SER A 319 19.73 -6.49 -2.17
N LEU A 320 20.28 -7.71 -2.11
CA LEU A 320 19.49 -8.93 -1.91
C LEU A 320 18.90 -9.01 -0.49
N LEU A 321 19.66 -8.61 0.53
CA LEU A 321 19.18 -8.57 1.91
C LEU A 321 18.01 -7.59 2.05
N ASP A 322 18.17 -6.38 1.53
CA ASP A 322 17.11 -5.36 1.49
C ASP A 322 15.89 -5.85 0.72
N ARG A 323 16.08 -6.53 -0.41
CA ARG A 323 14.97 -7.10 -1.19
C ARG A 323 14.21 -8.18 -0.40
N ILE A 324 14.91 -9.00 0.38
CA ILE A 324 14.31 -10.02 1.24
C ILE A 324 13.54 -9.38 2.40
N ASP A 325 14.11 -8.35 3.04
CA ASP A 325 13.42 -7.61 4.10
C ASP A 325 12.20 -6.85 3.56
N GLN A 326 12.29 -6.26 2.37
CA GLN A 326 11.16 -5.62 1.68
C GLN A 326 10.03 -6.62 1.38
N LEU A 327 10.37 -7.81 0.87
CA LEU A 327 9.41 -8.89 0.60
C LEU A 327 8.75 -9.43 1.88
N LYS A 328 9.43 -9.32 3.01
CA LYS A 328 8.89 -9.70 4.33
C LYS A 328 8.01 -8.60 4.93
N ALA A 329 8.30 -7.33 4.64
CA ALA A 329 7.56 -6.17 5.12
C ALA A 329 6.24 -5.93 4.35
N GLU A 330 6.18 -6.19 3.04
CA GLU A 330 4.97 -6.04 2.21
C GLU A 330 3.71 -6.75 2.79
N PRO A 331 3.75 -8.04 3.16
CA PRO A 331 2.57 -8.72 3.71
C PRO A 331 2.16 -8.19 5.08
N GLN A 332 3.09 -7.69 5.89
CA GLN A 332 2.77 -7.08 7.18
C GLN A 332 2.11 -5.71 7.01
N ALA A 333 2.57 -4.90 6.04
CA ALA A 333 1.96 -3.62 5.71
C ALA A 333 0.56 -3.78 5.08
N MET A 334 0.36 -4.79 4.21
CA MET A 334 -0.98 -5.13 3.72
C MET A 334 -1.89 -5.64 4.84
N ALA A 335 -1.42 -6.50 5.74
CA ALA A 335 -2.21 -6.97 6.87
C ALA A 335 -2.61 -5.82 7.82
N ALA A 336 -1.69 -4.90 8.10
CA ALA A 336 -1.96 -3.73 8.93
C ALA A 336 -3.00 -2.79 8.29
N SER A 337 -2.87 -2.49 6.99
CA SER A 337 -3.83 -1.64 6.27
C SER A 337 -5.21 -2.29 6.10
N ILE A 338 -5.28 -3.61 5.98
CA ILE A 338 -6.56 -4.34 6.03
C ILE A 338 -7.18 -4.23 7.42
N LEU A 339 -6.39 -4.42 8.49
CA LEU A 339 -6.87 -4.30 9.87
C LEU A 339 -7.40 -2.89 10.17
N GLU A 340 -6.64 -1.86 9.80
CA GLU A 340 -7.01 -0.44 9.97
C GLU A 340 -8.29 -0.06 9.21
N ARG A 341 -8.60 -0.77 8.12
CA ARG A 341 -9.81 -0.54 7.32
C ARG A 341 -11.01 -1.37 7.79
N VAL A 342 -10.79 -2.51 8.42
CA VAL A 342 -11.84 -3.40 8.97
C VAL A 342 -12.30 -2.94 10.36
N GLU A 343 -11.39 -2.44 11.19
CA GLU A 343 -11.66 -1.97 12.56
C GLU A 343 -12.74 -0.88 12.67
N PRO A 344 -12.74 0.21 11.87
CA PRO A 344 -13.82 1.21 11.94
C PRO A 344 -15.17 0.67 11.48
N ARG A 345 -15.18 -0.35 10.60
CA ARG A 345 -16.41 -0.99 10.12
C ARG A 345 -17.00 -1.93 11.17
N LEU A 346 -16.16 -2.66 11.89
CA LEU A 346 -16.59 -3.48 13.03
C LEU A 346 -17.16 -2.60 14.15
N ASN A 347 -16.50 -1.49 14.48
CA ASN A 347 -17.02 -0.54 15.47
C ASN A 347 -18.35 0.10 15.04
N ALA A 348 -18.53 0.39 13.75
CA ALA A 348 -19.79 0.90 13.23
C ALA A 348 -20.93 -0.13 13.29
N LEU A 349 -20.64 -1.41 13.02
CA LEU A 349 -21.60 -2.50 13.17
C LEU A 349 -21.98 -2.72 14.63
N ASP A 350 -21.03 -2.65 15.55
CA ASP A 350 -21.29 -2.81 16.99
C ASP A 350 -22.17 -1.67 17.52
N ALA A 351 -21.91 -0.43 17.07
CA ALA A 351 -22.76 0.72 17.40
C ALA A 351 -24.19 0.56 16.84
N GLN A 352 -24.34 0.05 15.61
CA GLN A 352 -25.66 -0.23 15.05
C GLN A 352 -26.38 -1.35 15.80
N LEU A 353 -25.66 -2.39 16.23
CA LEU A 353 -26.24 -3.49 17.00
C LEU A 353 -26.80 -2.99 18.34
N VAL A 354 -26.01 -2.22 19.08
CA VAL A 354 -26.42 -1.59 20.35
C VAL A 354 -27.62 -0.66 20.14
N GLU A 355 -27.66 0.09 19.06
CA GLU A 355 -28.81 0.96 18.77
C GLU A 355 -30.07 0.16 18.40
N THR A 356 -29.93 -0.95 17.68
CA THR A 356 -31.07 -1.85 17.40
C THR A 356 -31.56 -2.56 18.66
N GLU A 357 -30.66 -2.94 19.57
CA GLU A 357 -31.00 -3.58 20.83
C GLU A 357 -31.73 -2.60 21.77
N ASN A 358 -31.24 -1.36 21.87
CA ASN A 358 -31.93 -0.32 22.64
C ASN A 358 -33.31 0.02 22.07
N LYS A 359 -33.46 0.11 20.74
CA LYS A 359 -34.76 0.31 20.09
C LYS A 359 -35.70 -0.88 20.33
N ALA A 360 -35.19 -2.10 20.35
CA ALA A 360 -35.97 -3.29 20.67
C ALA A 360 -36.43 -3.31 22.15
N VAL A 361 -35.57 -2.87 23.07
CA VAL A 361 -35.92 -2.72 24.50
C VAL A 361 -36.97 -1.63 24.70
N ASP A 362 -36.83 -0.46 24.08
CA ASP A 362 -37.82 0.62 24.15
C ASP A 362 -39.17 0.20 23.57
N SER A 363 -39.17 -0.47 22.41
CA SER A 363 -40.42 -0.98 21.82
C SER A 363 -41.06 -2.09 22.67
N SER A 364 -40.28 -2.89 23.40
CA SER A 364 -40.81 -3.85 24.37
C SER A 364 -41.41 -3.19 25.63
N GLN A 365 -40.85 -2.07 26.10
CA GLN A 365 -41.37 -1.33 27.26
C GLN A 365 -42.65 -0.55 26.95
N ILE A 366 -42.81 -0.07 25.70
CA ILE A 366 -44.03 0.60 25.24
C ILE A 366 -45.20 -0.39 25.15
N VAL A 367 -44.95 -1.67 24.89
CA VAL A 367 -45.98 -2.73 24.82
C VAL A 367 -46.37 -3.26 26.22
N ALA A 368 -45.54 -3.04 27.24
CA ALA A 368 -45.78 -3.50 28.62
C ALA A 368 -46.52 -2.49 29.51
N LYS A 369 -46.89 -1.33 28.97
CA LYS A 369 -47.64 -0.26 29.64
C LYS A 369 -49.02 -0.12 29.02
#